data_AF-A0A1M5C3Y2-F1
#
_entry.id   AF-A0A1M5C3Y2-F1
#
_cell.length_a   1.000
_cell.length_b   1.000
_cell.length_c   1.000
_cell.angle_alpha   90.00
_cell.angle_beta   90.00
_cell.angle_gamma   90.00
#
_symmetry.space_group_name_H-M   'P 1'
#
loop_
_entity.id
_entity.type
_entity.pdbx_description
1 polymer ?
#
loop_
_entity_poly.entity_id
_entity_poly.type
_entity_poly.pdbx_seq_one_letter_code
_entity_poly.pdbx_strand_id
1 'polypeptide(L)'
;MLFSWSGNPDTSIDVFEWDGPPGWLNQHIYKVTPAEGVDRDFLFFLLKWLKPRFAEIARNKQTTGLGHVTLADFKQMQIGLPKPDEQAAIVALVKPYHDKIELNRRMNATLEAMARAIFRDWFVDFGPTRAKAEGREPYLAPDLWPLFPARLDDEGKPEGWEVSEIGKETTAVGGSTPSTKEPSYWGGGVNWATPKDLSPL
;
A
#
# COMPACT_ATOMS: atom_id res chain seq x y z
N MET A 1 -13.54 -15.27 3.97
CA MET A 1 -12.79 -14.28 3.17
C MET A 1 -13.78 -13.31 2.54
N LEU A 2 -13.32 -12.14 2.12
CA LEU A 2 -14.15 -11.10 1.51
C LEU A 2 -13.78 -10.96 0.03
N PHE A 3 -14.75 -10.79 -0.84
CA PHE A 3 -14.53 -10.53 -2.26
C PHE A 3 -15.15 -9.19 -2.63
N SER A 4 -14.33 -8.28 -3.15
CA SER A 4 -14.78 -6.99 -3.67
C SER A 4 -15.29 -7.20 -5.09
N TRP A 5 -16.61 -7.05 -5.27
CA TRP A 5 -17.27 -7.42 -6.53
C TRP A 5 -17.59 -6.23 -7.44
N SER A 6 -17.36 -5.00 -6.98
CA SER A 6 -17.48 -3.78 -7.77
C SER A 6 -16.28 -2.87 -7.52
N GLY A 7 -15.77 -2.23 -8.58
CA GLY A 7 -14.61 -1.34 -8.47
C GLY A 7 -13.86 -1.17 -9.79
N ASN A 8 -12.67 -0.57 -9.72
CA ASN A 8 -11.77 -0.58 -10.85
C ASN A 8 -11.32 -2.05 -11.13
N PRO A 9 -11.50 -2.59 -12.35
CA PRO A 9 -11.16 -3.98 -12.66
C PRO A 9 -9.71 -4.37 -12.36
N ASP A 10 -8.77 -3.44 -12.51
CA ASP A 10 -7.34 -3.72 -12.37
C ASP A 10 -6.86 -3.68 -10.92
N THR A 11 -7.52 -2.88 -10.08
CA THR A 11 -7.02 -2.58 -8.72
C THR A 11 -7.95 -3.02 -7.61
N SER A 12 -9.27 -3.03 -7.84
CA SER A 12 -10.28 -3.14 -6.78
C SER A 12 -11.00 -4.49 -6.74
N ILE A 13 -11.08 -5.20 -7.87
CA ILE A 13 -11.73 -6.52 -7.94
C ILE A 13 -10.73 -7.59 -7.50
N ASP A 14 -10.91 -8.08 -6.27
CA ASP A 14 -10.00 -9.06 -5.68
C ASP A 14 -10.64 -9.75 -4.46
N VAL A 15 -10.03 -10.84 -4.02
CA VAL A 15 -10.31 -11.51 -2.74
C VAL A 15 -9.36 -11.01 -1.66
N PHE A 16 -9.86 -10.85 -0.44
CA PHE A 16 -9.10 -10.37 0.71
C PHE A 16 -9.35 -11.25 1.92
N GLU A 17 -8.31 -11.42 2.73
CA GLU A 17 -8.46 -11.95 4.08
C GLU A 17 -8.97 -10.85 5.00
N TRP A 18 -9.91 -11.20 5.86
CA TRP A 18 -10.38 -10.33 6.93
C TRP A 18 -9.80 -10.84 8.24
N ASP A 19 -8.88 -10.07 8.82
CA ASP A 19 -8.23 -10.35 10.11
C ASP A 19 -8.77 -9.47 11.25
N GLY A 20 -9.75 -8.61 10.96
CA GLY A 20 -10.42 -7.77 11.93
C GLY A 20 -11.50 -8.49 12.76
N PRO A 21 -12.09 -7.79 13.74
CA PRO A 21 -13.23 -8.30 14.51
C PRO A 21 -14.47 -8.51 13.62
N PRO A 22 -15.53 -9.18 14.11
CA PRO A 22 -16.79 -9.28 13.39
C PRO A 22 -17.30 -7.91 12.94
N GLY A 23 -17.79 -7.81 11.69
CA GLY A 23 -18.20 -6.56 11.09
C GLY A 23 -19.32 -6.73 10.05
N TRP A 24 -19.99 -5.61 9.75
CA TRP A 24 -21.01 -5.52 8.71
C TRP A 24 -20.37 -5.38 7.33
N LEU A 25 -21.02 -5.91 6.30
CA LEU A 25 -20.52 -5.85 4.93
C LEU A 25 -21.07 -4.62 4.20
N ASN A 26 -20.20 -3.94 3.47
CA ASN A 26 -20.62 -2.97 2.47
C ASN A 26 -21.38 -3.66 1.32
N GLN A 27 -22.25 -2.93 0.61
CA GLN A 27 -23.03 -3.48 -0.50
C GLN A 27 -22.17 -4.07 -1.63
N HIS A 28 -20.93 -3.60 -1.81
CA HIS A 28 -20.00 -4.04 -2.86
C HIS A 28 -19.06 -5.18 -2.44
N ILE A 29 -19.38 -5.88 -1.34
CA ILE A 29 -18.58 -6.98 -0.81
C ILE A 29 -19.43 -8.25 -0.69
N TYR A 30 -18.87 -9.37 -1.16
CA TYR A 30 -19.38 -10.71 -0.86
C TYR A 30 -18.57 -11.33 0.27
N LYS A 31 -19.26 -11.95 1.23
CA LYS A 31 -18.64 -12.94 2.12
C LYS A 31 -18.56 -14.26 1.38
N VAL A 32 -17.34 -14.76 1.20
CA VAL A 32 -17.09 -16.05 0.57
C VAL A 32 -16.65 -17.04 1.66
N THR A 33 -17.33 -18.18 1.68
CA THR A 33 -17.11 -19.28 2.62
C THR A 33 -16.93 -20.56 1.81
N PRO A 34 -15.92 -21.40 2.13
CA PRO A 34 -15.73 -22.66 1.42
C PRO A 34 -16.92 -23.60 1.61
N ALA A 35 -17.23 -24.38 0.58
CA ALA A 35 -18.14 -25.50 0.68
C ALA A 35 -17.48 -26.69 1.42
N GLU A 36 -18.27 -27.69 1.76
CA GLU A 36 -17.75 -28.93 2.34
C GLU A 36 -16.72 -29.58 1.41
N GLY A 37 -15.60 -30.06 1.97
CA GLY A 37 -14.50 -30.68 1.21
C GLY A 37 -13.58 -29.69 0.48
N VAL A 38 -13.78 -28.38 0.65
CA VAL A 38 -12.91 -27.34 0.08
C VAL A 38 -12.07 -26.72 1.19
N ASP A 39 -10.75 -26.80 1.05
CA ASP A 39 -9.83 -26.11 1.93
C ASP A 39 -9.94 -24.59 1.76
N ARG A 40 -9.95 -23.87 2.88
CA ARG A 40 -10.17 -22.42 2.91
C ARG A 40 -9.03 -21.67 2.21
N ASP A 41 -7.78 -22.04 2.49
CA ASP A 41 -6.61 -21.34 1.96
C ASP A 41 -6.44 -21.69 0.47
N PHE A 42 -6.72 -22.94 0.09
CA PHE A 42 -6.79 -23.33 -1.31
C PHE A 42 -7.80 -22.48 -2.08
N LEU A 43 -9.03 -22.34 -1.55
CA LEU A 43 -10.05 -21.49 -2.19
C LEU A 43 -9.58 -20.03 -2.31
N PHE A 44 -8.94 -19.50 -1.27
CA PHE A 44 -8.38 -18.15 -1.31
C PHE A 44 -7.34 -18.00 -2.44
N PHE A 45 -6.37 -18.92 -2.53
CA PHE A 45 -5.35 -18.89 -3.58
C PHE A 45 -5.92 -19.12 -4.98
N LEU A 46 -6.94 -19.98 -5.10
CA LEU A 46 -7.66 -20.18 -6.35
C LEU A 46 -8.34 -18.88 -6.81
N LEU A 47 -9.03 -18.17 -5.91
CA LEU A 47 -9.66 -16.89 -6.22
C LEU A 47 -8.63 -15.82 -6.56
N LYS A 48 -7.47 -15.79 -5.88
CA LYS A 48 -6.34 -14.93 -6.25
C LYS A 48 -5.84 -15.23 -7.65
N TRP A 49 -5.69 -16.50 -8.01
CA TRP A 49 -5.27 -16.91 -9.34
C TRP A 49 -6.29 -16.54 -10.43
N LEU A 50 -7.59 -16.57 -10.10
CA LEU A 50 -8.68 -16.18 -11.01
C LEU A 50 -8.83 -14.66 -11.20
N LYS A 51 -8.06 -13.82 -10.50
CA LYS A 51 -8.14 -12.35 -10.58
C LYS A 51 -8.16 -11.81 -12.03
N PRO A 52 -7.29 -12.26 -12.97
CA PRO A 52 -7.33 -11.76 -14.34
C PRO A 52 -8.67 -12.02 -15.04
N ARG A 53 -9.31 -13.17 -14.77
CA ARG A 53 -10.64 -13.51 -15.31
C ARG A 53 -11.72 -12.63 -14.68
N PHE A 54 -11.65 -12.37 -13.37
CA PHE A 54 -12.57 -11.44 -12.72
C PHE A 54 -12.44 -10.02 -13.27
N ALA A 55 -11.21 -9.56 -13.52
CA ALA A 55 -10.96 -8.26 -14.14
C ALA A 55 -11.57 -8.19 -15.56
N GLU A 56 -11.46 -9.25 -16.36
CA GLU A 56 -12.09 -9.32 -17.68
C GLU A 56 -13.62 -9.23 -17.61
N ILE A 57 -14.25 -10.02 -16.72
CA ILE A 57 -15.70 -9.95 -16.48
C ILE A 57 -16.10 -8.54 -16.06
N ALA A 58 -15.35 -7.95 -15.14
CA ALA A 58 -15.62 -6.62 -14.63
C ALA A 58 -15.49 -5.55 -15.73
N ARG A 59 -14.47 -5.61 -16.59
CA ARG A 59 -14.31 -4.72 -17.75
C ARG A 59 -15.48 -4.84 -18.72
N ASN A 60 -15.91 -6.06 -19.03
CA ASN A 60 -17.04 -6.30 -19.92
C ASN A 60 -18.38 -5.79 -19.36
N LYS A 61 -18.46 -5.60 -18.04
CA LYS A 61 -19.65 -5.10 -17.33
C LYS A 61 -19.41 -3.74 -16.68
N GLN A 62 -18.49 -2.94 -17.25
CA GLN A 62 -18.24 -1.60 -16.75
C GLN A 62 -19.44 -0.69 -16.96
N THR A 63 -19.85 -0.01 -15.90
CA THR A 63 -20.82 1.09 -15.94
C THR A 63 -20.21 2.26 -15.18
N THR A 64 -20.26 3.46 -15.77
CA THR A 64 -19.71 4.69 -15.16
C THR A 64 -18.29 4.50 -14.58
N GLY A 65 -17.41 3.77 -15.29
CA GLY A 65 -16.03 3.51 -14.88
C GLY A 65 -15.82 2.37 -13.87
N LEU A 66 -16.88 1.83 -13.25
CA LEU A 66 -16.81 0.71 -12.30
C LEU A 66 -17.21 -0.60 -12.98
N GLY A 67 -16.34 -1.62 -12.85
CA GLY A 67 -16.62 -2.97 -13.31
C GLY A 67 -17.30 -3.81 -12.23
N HIS A 68 -18.04 -4.84 -12.65
CA HIS A 68 -18.84 -5.68 -11.75
C HIS A 68 -18.65 -7.17 -12.02
N VAL A 69 -18.52 -7.96 -10.96
CA VAL A 69 -18.56 -9.43 -10.98
C VAL A 69 -19.76 -9.90 -10.17
N THR A 70 -20.84 -10.28 -10.83
CA THR A 70 -22.09 -10.63 -10.14
C THR A 70 -22.05 -12.03 -9.54
N LEU A 71 -22.97 -12.34 -8.63
CA LEU A 71 -23.16 -13.71 -8.15
C LEU A 71 -23.48 -14.72 -9.27
N ALA A 72 -24.13 -14.29 -10.35
CA ALA A 72 -24.39 -15.15 -11.50
C ALA A 72 -23.08 -15.55 -12.19
N ASP A 73 -22.12 -14.62 -12.32
CA ASP A 73 -20.80 -14.89 -12.88
C ASP A 73 -20.03 -15.90 -12.03
N PHE A 74 -20.06 -15.73 -10.70
CA PHE A 74 -19.49 -16.69 -9.76
C PHE A 74 -20.06 -18.10 -9.93
N LYS A 75 -21.39 -18.21 -10.05
CA LYS A 75 -22.08 -19.51 -10.16
C LYS A 75 -21.84 -20.21 -11.49
N GLN A 76 -21.59 -19.46 -12.56
CA GLN A 76 -21.35 -20.02 -13.89
C GLN A 76 -19.88 -20.42 -14.11
N MET A 77 -18.96 -19.85 -13.34
CA MET A 77 -17.54 -20.10 -13.49
C MET A 77 -17.19 -21.57 -13.21
N GLN A 78 -16.61 -22.23 -14.21
CA GLN A 78 -16.10 -23.59 -14.07
C GLN A 78 -14.66 -23.54 -13.55
N ILE A 79 -14.39 -24.30 -12.50
CA ILE A 79 -13.08 -24.41 -11.85
C ILE A 79 -12.66 -25.88 -11.73
N GLY A 80 -11.36 -26.14 -11.80
CA GLY A 80 -10.81 -27.44 -11.41
C GLY A 80 -10.73 -27.51 -9.90
N LEU A 81 -11.43 -28.48 -9.30
CA LEU A 81 -11.37 -28.74 -7.85
C LEU A 81 -10.63 -30.06 -7.60
N PRO A 82 -9.37 -30.01 -7.15
CA PRO A 82 -8.60 -31.22 -6.85
C PRO A 82 -9.10 -31.89 -5.56
N LYS A 83 -8.65 -33.13 -5.33
CA LYS A 83 -8.99 -33.86 -4.10
C LYS A 83 -8.42 -33.17 -2.86
N PRO A 84 -8.97 -33.40 -1.65
CA PRO A 84 -8.49 -32.74 -0.43
C PRO A 84 -6.97 -32.83 -0.19
N ASP A 85 -6.36 -33.99 -0.45
CA ASP A 85 -4.91 -34.18 -0.26
C ASP A 85 -4.08 -33.30 -1.22
N GLU A 86 -4.54 -33.13 -2.46
CA GLU A 86 -3.90 -32.27 -3.45
C GLU A 86 -4.10 -30.78 -3.11
N GLN A 87 -5.28 -30.40 -2.59
CA GLN A 87 -5.51 -29.05 -2.08
C GLN A 87 -4.52 -28.72 -0.95
N ALA A 88 -4.36 -29.64 0.01
CA ALA A 88 -3.42 -29.49 1.12
C ALA A 88 -1.96 -29.38 0.64
N ALA A 89 -1.56 -30.18 -0.36
CA ALA A 89 -0.23 -30.09 -0.94
C ALA A 89 0.05 -28.73 -1.62
N ILE A 90 -0.93 -28.18 -2.33
CA ILE A 90 -0.83 -26.84 -2.95
C ILE A 90 -0.69 -25.77 -1.86
N VAL A 91 -1.53 -25.82 -0.83
CA VAL A 91 -1.51 -24.87 0.29
C VAL A 91 -0.17 -24.93 1.03
N ALA A 92 0.34 -26.12 1.31
CA ALA A 92 1.62 -26.31 1.99
C ALA A 92 2.80 -25.66 1.22
N LEU A 93 2.71 -25.60 -0.10
CA LEU A 93 3.71 -24.94 -0.94
C LEU A 93 3.55 -23.42 -0.97
N VAL A 94 2.33 -22.91 -1.17
CA VAL A 94 2.08 -21.48 -1.47
C VAL A 94 1.94 -20.64 -0.20
N LYS A 95 1.27 -21.18 0.83
CA LYS A 95 0.92 -20.44 2.04
C LYS A 95 2.13 -19.86 2.78
N PRO A 96 3.26 -20.58 2.96
CA PRO A 96 4.42 -20.00 3.66
C PRO A 96 4.97 -18.74 3.00
N TYR A 97 4.93 -18.66 1.66
CA TYR A 97 5.35 -17.45 0.93
C TYR A 97 4.33 -16.33 1.11
N HIS A 98 3.04 -16.64 1.06
CA HIS A 98 2.00 -15.66 1.29
C HIS A 98 2.09 -15.06 2.70
N ASP A 99 2.21 -15.91 3.72
CA ASP A 99 2.36 -15.51 5.11
C ASP A 99 3.59 -14.60 5.31
N LYS A 100 4.71 -14.91 4.64
CA LYS A 100 5.92 -14.07 4.67
C LYS A 100 5.71 -12.71 4.00
N ILE A 101 4.96 -12.64 2.89
CA ILE A 101 4.61 -11.38 2.23
C ILE A 101 3.76 -10.52 3.15
N GLU A 102 2.73 -11.09 3.77
CA GLU A 102 1.85 -10.36 4.69
C GLU A 102 2.59 -9.91 5.96
N LEU A 103 3.48 -10.75 6.49
CA LEU A 103 4.36 -10.37 7.59
C LEU A 103 5.25 -9.17 7.22
N ASN A 104 5.89 -9.22 6.04
CA ASN A 104 6.72 -8.11 5.56
C ASN A 104 5.92 -6.83 5.35
N ARG A 105 4.68 -6.93 4.83
CA ARG A 105 3.77 -5.78 4.69
C ARG A 105 3.42 -5.16 6.03
N ARG A 106 3.09 -5.98 7.04
CA ARG A 106 2.81 -5.51 8.42
C ARG A 106 4.05 -4.86 9.05
N MET A 107 5.23 -5.45 8.83
CA MET A 107 6.49 -4.88 9.30
C MET A 107 6.77 -3.52 8.66
N ASN A 108 6.60 -3.40 7.34
CA ASN A 108 6.74 -2.13 6.63
C ASN A 108 5.75 -1.07 7.14
N ALA A 109 4.47 -1.43 7.33
CA ALA A 109 3.47 -0.51 7.89
C ALA A 109 3.84 -0.03 9.30
N THR A 110 4.39 -0.92 10.13
CA THR A 110 4.87 -0.58 11.48
C THR A 110 6.06 0.37 11.42
N LEU A 111 7.05 0.07 10.56
CA LEU A 111 8.22 0.92 10.36
C LEU A 111 7.84 2.31 9.84
N GLU A 112 6.89 2.38 8.90
CA GLU A 112 6.37 3.65 8.40
C GLU A 112 5.67 4.45 9.51
N ALA A 113 4.82 3.79 10.31
CA ALA A 113 4.15 4.43 11.45
C ALA A 113 5.16 4.98 12.46
N MET A 114 6.21 4.20 12.79
CA MET A 114 7.30 4.65 13.65
C MET A 114 8.05 5.84 13.05
N ALA A 115 8.42 5.78 11.76
CA ALA A 115 9.11 6.86 11.07
C ALA A 115 8.28 8.16 11.07
N ARG A 116 6.96 8.06 10.80
CA ARG A 116 6.03 9.20 10.86
C ARG A 116 5.92 9.78 12.28
N ALA A 117 5.86 8.93 13.29
CA ALA A 117 5.80 9.37 14.69
C ALA A 117 7.10 10.08 15.11
N ILE A 118 8.25 9.53 14.74
CA ILE A 118 9.57 10.14 14.99
C ILE A 118 9.69 11.49 14.28
N PHE A 119 9.34 11.54 12.99
CA PHE A 119 9.39 12.79 12.21
C PHE A 119 8.50 13.87 12.83
N ARG A 120 7.28 13.51 13.23
CA ARG A 120 6.37 14.42 13.92
C ARG A 120 6.99 14.92 15.23
N ASP A 121 7.45 14.02 16.08
CA ASP A 121 8.08 14.40 17.37
C ASP A 121 9.25 15.36 17.14
N TRP A 122 10.13 15.06 16.20
CA TRP A 122 11.36 15.82 16.00
C TRP A 122 11.16 17.16 15.29
N PHE A 123 10.31 17.19 14.27
CA PHE A 123 10.28 18.31 13.31
C PHE A 123 8.94 19.03 13.21
N VAL A 124 7.89 18.52 13.85
CA VAL A 124 6.59 19.19 13.93
C VAL A 124 6.34 19.68 15.34
N ASP A 125 6.50 18.80 16.32
CA ASP A 125 6.23 19.10 17.73
C ASP A 125 7.47 19.63 18.46
N PHE A 126 8.66 19.49 17.84
CA PHE A 126 9.97 19.85 18.36
C PHE A 126 10.29 19.23 19.74
N GLY A 127 9.85 17.99 19.94
CA GLY A 127 9.98 17.20 21.16
C GLY A 127 11.37 17.26 21.80
N PRO A 128 12.47 16.97 21.07
CA PRO A 128 13.81 16.98 21.66
C PRO A 128 14.23 18.37 22.15
N THR A 129 13.94 19.42 21.36
CA THR A 129 14.25 20.81 21.71
C THR A 129 13.45 21.27 22.94
N ARG A 130 12.16 20.91 23.03
CA ARG A 130 11.32 21.23 24.21
C ARG A 130 11.80 20.48 25.45
N ALA A 131 12.12 19.20 25.32
CA ALA A 131 12.65 18.40 26.41
C ALA A 131 13.94 19.00 26.98
N LYS A 132 14.86 19.47 26.12
CA LYS A 132 16.05 20.22 26.56
C LYS A 132 15.71 21.52 27.28
N ALA A 133 14.81 22.33 26.72
CA ALA A 133 14.41 23.61 27.30
C ALA A 133 13.79 23.44 28.71
N GLU A 134 13.10 22.34 28.93
CA GLU A 134 12.45 21.99 30.20
C GLU A 134 13.37 21.22 31.16
N GLY A 135 14.61 20.91 30.77
CA GLY A 135 15.55 20.15 31.59
C GLY A 135 15.17 18.68 31.79
N ARG A 136 14.41 18.09 30.86
CA ARG A 136 14.07 16.66 30.88
C ARG A 136 15.28 15.81 30.48
N GLU A 137 15.28 14.56 30.96
CA GLU A 137 16.31 13.59 30.61
C GLU A 137 16.34 13.29 29.09
N PRO A 138 17.52 13.09 28.50
CA PRO A 138 17.66 12.68 27.11
C PRO A 138 16.93 11.36 26.82
N TYR A 139 16.14 11.34 25.75
CA TYR A 139 15.44 10.12 25.29
C TYR A 139 15.88 9.65 23.89
N LEU A 140 16.83 10.35 23.27
CA LEU A 140 17.45 9.97 22.01
C LEU A 140 18.82 9.36 22.25
N ALA A 141 19.33 8.66 21.23
CA ALA A 141 20.69 8.13 21.25
C ALA A 141 21.72 9.26 21.48
N PRO A 142 22.86 8.98 22.16
CA PRO A 142 23.84 10.02 22.54
C PRO A 142 24.44 10.81 21.37
N ASP A 143 24.45 10.24 20.17
CA ASP A 143 24.91 10.87 18.93
C ASP A 143 23.84 11.76 18.27
N LEU A 144 22.55 11.48 18.50
CA LEU A 144 21.44 12.26 17.96
C LEU A 144 21.00 13.39 18.89
N TRP A 145 20.98 13.16 20.20
CA TRP A 145 20.53 14.16 21.17
C TRP A 145 21.23 15.52 21.02
N PRO A 146 22.57 15.59 20.83
CA PRO A 146 23.28 16.87 20.68
C PRO A 146 22.92 17.66 19.41
N LEU A 147 22.34 17.02 18.39
CA LEU A 147 22.03 17.66 17.11
C LEU A 147 20.84 18.65 17.19
N PHE A 148 20.00 18.52 18.22
CA PHE A 148 18.83 19.39 18.40
C PHE A 148 19.18 20.66 19.19
N PRO A 149 18.66 21.84 18.83
CA PRO A 149 18.83 23.06 19.60
C PRO A 149 18.35 22.91 21.06
N ALA A 150 18.88 23.73 21.97
CA ALA A 150 18.55 23.65 23.39
C ALA A 150 17.23 24.34 23.77
N ARG A 151 16.71 25.22 22.91
CA ARG A 151 15.49 25.99 23.15
C ARG A 151 14.79 26.35 21.84
N LEU A 152 13.53 26.74 21.99
CA LEU A 152 12.77 27.43 20.94
C LEU A 152 13.03 28.93 21.04
N ASP A 153 12.86 29.64 19.93
CA ASP A 153 12.87 31.09 19.89
C ASP A 153 11.47 31.70 20.16
N ASP A 154 11.36 33.02 20.05
CA ASP A 154 10.14 33.78 20.33
C ASP A 154 8.98 33.46 19.36
N GLU A 155 9.27 32.86 18.21
CA GLU A 155 8.30 32.43 17.21
C GLU A 155 7.93 30.94 17.37
N GLY A 156 8.51 30.25 18.36
CA GLY A 156 8.21 28.86 18.68
C GLY A 156 8.90 27.82 17.79
N LYS A 157 9.92 28.22 17.01
CA LYS A 157 10.76 27.31 16.21
C LYS A 157 12.09 27.04 16.92
N PRO A 158 12.80 25.93 16.62
CA PRO A 158 14.10 25.67 17.20
C PRO A 158 15.08 26.81 16.93
N GLU A 159 15.89 27.18 17.92
CA GLU A 159 16.84 28.28 17.78
C GLU A 159 17.79 28.06 16.58
N GLY A 160 17.97 29.10 15.77
CA GLY A 160 18.78 29.08 14.56
C GLY A 160 18.05 28.60 13.30
N TRP A 161 16.78 28.18 13.42
CA TRP A 161 15.94 27.90 12.26
C TRP A 161 15.38 29.20 11.69
N GLU A 162 15.17 29.27 10.39
CA GLU A 162 14.58 30.42 9.71
C GLU A 162 13.43 29.97 8.81
N VAL A 163 12.39 30.80 8.70
CA VAL A 163 11.31 30.58 7.74
C VAL A 163 11.73 31.19 6.42
N SER A 164 11.85 30.34 5.38
CA SER A 164 12.15 30.78 4.02
C SER A 164 11.08 30.31 3.04
N GLU A 165 10.94 31.04 1.93
CA GLU A 165 10.08 30.65 0.83
C GLU A 165 10.77 29.56 0.01
N ILE A 166 10.06 28.49 -0.33
CA ILE A 166 10.64 27.36 -1.08
C ILE A 166 11.31 27.79 -2.40
N GLY A 167 10.79 28.84 -3.07
CA GLY A 167 11.38 29.37 -4.30
C GLY A 167 12.73 30.07 -4.13
N LYS A 168 13.10 30.45 -2.90
CA LYS A 168 14.44 30.96 -2.58
C LYS A 168 15.44 29.83 -2.36
N GLU A 169 14.95 28.70 -1.85
CA GLU A 169 15.78 27.52 -1.53
C GLU A 169 15.85 26.50 -2.68
N THR A 170 15.06 26.67 -3.74
CA THR A 170 14.94 25.69 -4.82
C THR A 170 14.96 26.32 -6.20
N THR A 171 15.45 25.57 -7.19
CA THR A 171 15.26 25.87 -8.61
C THR A 171 14.32 24.82 -9.20
N ALA A 172 13.19 25.25 -9.76
CA ALA A 172 12.22 24.36 -10.39
C ALA A 172 12.32 24.43 -11.92
N VAL A 173 12.29 23.27 -12.58
CA VAL A 173 12.30 23.14 -14.04
C VAL A 173 11.13 22.26 -14.45
N GLY A 174 10.37 22.70 -15.46
CA GLY A 174 9.30 21.91 -16.06
C GLY A 174 9.86 20.83 -17.00
N GLY A 175 9.33 19.62 -16.92
CA GLY A 175 9.58 18.56 -17.90
C GLY A 175 8.63 18.63 -19.09
N SER A 176 9.02 18.02 -20.20
CA SER A 176 8.16 17.78 -21.36
C SER A 176 8.37 16.37 -21.90
N THR A 177 7.39 15.88 -22.65
CA THR A 177 7.50 14.59 -23.33
C THR A 177 8.22 14.79 -24.67
N PRO A 178 9.38 14.15 -24.90
CA PRO A 178 10.02 14.17 -26.21
C PRO A 178 9.06 13.65 -27.30
N SER A 179 9.25 14.08 -28.54
CA SER A 179 8.40 13.62 -29.64
C SER A 179 8.41 12.09 -29.76
N THR A 180 7.23 11.47 -29.71
CA THR A 180 7.07 10.03 -29.94
C THR A 180 7.31 9.62 -31.39
N LYS A 181 7.35 10.60 -32.31
CA LYS A 181 7.60 10.38 -33.74
C LYS A 181 9.08 10.34 -34.11
N GLU A 182 9.97 10.70 -33.18
CA GLU A 182 11.42 10.73 -33.39
C GLU A 182 12.08 9.60 -32.60
N PRO A 183 12.33 8.42 -33.20
CA PRO A 183 12.87 7.26 -32.49
C PRO A 183 14.23 7.51 -31.83
N SER A 184 15.02 8.45 -32.36
CA SER A 184 16.34 8.83 -31.85
C SER A 184 16.29 9.49 -30.46
N TYR A 185 15.13 9.98 -30.02
CA TYR A 185 14.95 10.53 -28.67
C TYR A 185 14.74 9.46 -27.60
N TRP A 186 14.58 8.19 -27.98
CA TRP A 186 14.24 7.09 -27.09
C TRP A 186 15.37 6.05 -27.05
N GLY A 187 15.52 5.36 -25.92
CA GLY A 187 16.53 4.29 -25.76
C GLY A 187 17.96 4.78 -25.49
N GLY A 188 18.13 6.06 -25.15
CA GLY A 188 19.40 6.61 -24.68
C GLY A 188 19.69 6.30 -23.21
N GLY A 189 20.80 6.82 -22.68
CA GLY A 189 21.24 6.59 -21.29
C GLY A 189 20.59 7.51 -20.23
N VAL A 190 19.63 8.36 -20.62
CA VAL A 190 18.94 9.28 -19.71
C VAL A 190 17.59 8.70 -19.32
N ASN A 191 17.36 8.52 -18.02
CA ASN A 191 16.09 8.03 -17.50
C ASN A 191 14.99 9.07 -17.67
N TRP A 192 13.81 8.62 -18.10
CA TRP A 192 12.63 9.45 -18.23
C TRP A 192 11.63 9.11 -17.11
N ALA A 193 11.52 10.00 -16.13
CA ALA A 193 10.60 9.84 -15.01
C ALA A 193 9.22 10.43 -15.34
N THR A 194 8.18 9.70 -14.98
CA THR A 194 6.77 10.08 -15.15
C THR A 194 6.05 10.08 -13.80
N PRO A 195 4.88 10.73 -13.68
CA PRO A 195 4.08 10.67 -12.45
C PRO A 195 3.73 9.24 -11.99
N LYS A 196 3.63 8.30 -12.95
CA LYS A 196 3.38 6.89 -12.65
C LYS A 196 4.54 6.25 -11.88
N ASP A 197 5.77 6.64 -12.19
CA ASP A 197 6.97 6.13 -11.53
C ASP A 197 7.10 6.63 -10.08
N LEU A 198 6.45 7.75 -9.76
CA LEU A 198 6.43 8.35 -8.43
C LEU A 198 5.32 7.80 -7.52
N SER A 199 4.30 7.14 -8.10
CA SER A 199 3.12 6.68 -7.36
C SER A 199 3.38 5.55 -6.32
N PRO A 200 4.37 4.65 -6.48
CA PRO A 200 4.68 3.62 -5.49
C PRO A 200 5.79 4.02 -4.50
N LEU A 201 6.30 5.25 -4.55
CA LEU A 201 7.33 5.79 -3.63
C LEU A 201 6.75 6.26 -2.30
#